data_AF-A0A4R8PWV6-F1
#
_entry.id   AF-A0A4R8PWV6-F1
#
_cell.length_a   1.000
_cell.length_b   1.000
_cell.length_c   1.000
_cell.angle_alpha   90.00
_cell.angle_beta   90.00
_cell.angle_gamma   90.00
#
_symmetry.space_group_name_H-M   'P 1'
#
loop_
_entity.id
_entity.type
_entity.pdbx_description
1 polymer ?
#
loop_
_entity_poly.entity_id
_entity_poly.type
_entity_poly.pdbx_seq_one_letter_code
_entity_poly.pdbx_strand_id
1 'polypeptide(L)'
;MASWDLLDDKEEMELHKSRLMNIEEKPFKRVTKRLASISAIANSRTKQQATPPPEGTGGDAETESRDEAKTTTLREVEQIKEDLTLDFAAFESTVARLQFLLDANVRERERYKADQQRILEECQSVRDNNTRLREQLDGAKATLSQRKEFDKLANALLAKGLRPRVEQESNLKKLEEEIRDLERESETYGATWRERREQFSKIMDEGMLLRRQIRDEKEEVERREGMNEDEEDGETASRGGQTPRHVSSGNATPHPDSGAISRATPGQDGQSEDQSEGLKPRNNRLGSFSRSGSAVPSQSGTPRPQPDDDDEIEEGEDVEMDEPQDTQLTSGGDTPQITVDAPERMEVDN
;
A
#
# COMPACT_ATOMS: atom_id res chain seq x y z
N MET A 1 -1.14 -41.15 -7.59
CA MET A 1 -1.58 -40.07 -8.49
C MET A 1 -1.03 -40.37 -9.86
N ALA A 2 -1.86 -40.38 -10.92
CA ALA A 2 -1.36 -40.61 -12.27
C ALA A 2 -0.45 -39.44 -12.67
N SER A 3 0.77 -39.74 -13.10
CA SER A 3 1.69 -38.76 -13.68
C SER A 3 1.13 -38.32 -15.03
N TRP A 4 0.78 -37.04 -15.15
CA TRP A 4 0.38 -36.41 -16.41
C TRP A 4 1.60 -36.07 -17.27
N ASP A 5 2.54 -37.00 -17.36
CA ASP A 5 3.73 -36.84 -18.21
C ASP A 5 3.37 -37.16 -19.66
N LEU A 6 4.13 -36.57 -20.60
CA LEU A 6 4.00 -36.95 -22.00
C LEU A 6 4.33 -38.45 -22.15
N LEU A 7 3.52 -39.15 -22.94
CA LEU A 7 3.80 -40.52 -23.33
C LEU A 7 5.12 -40.57 -24.11
N ASP A 8 5.93 -41.60 -23.86
CA ASP A 8 7.08 -41.89 -24.69
C ASP A 8 6.61 -42.26 -26.11
N ASP A 9 7.41 -41.92 -27.14
CA ASP A 9 7.11 -42.17 -28.55
C ASP A 9 6.64 -43.61 -28.83
N LYS A 10 7.18 -44.59 -28.10
CA LYS A 10 6.81 -46.01 -28.23
C LYS A 10 5.38 -46.27 -27.76
N GLU A 11 5.02 -45.73 -26.60
CA GLU A 11 3.70 -45.89 -26.01
C GLU A 11 2.64 -45.15 -26.85
N GLU A 12 2.99 -43.98 -27.39
CA GLU A 12 2.12 -43.23 -28.31
C GLU A 12 1.87 -44.03 -29.59
N MET A 13 2.91 -44.60 -30.21
CA MET A 13 2.75 -45.46 -31.39
C MET A 13 1.87 -46.68 -31.12
N GLU A 14 1.98 -47.33 -29.97
CA GLU A 14 1.13 -48.46 -29.58
C GLU A 14 -0.34 -48.05 -29.40
N LEU A 15 -0.57 -46.86 -28.84
CA LEU A 15 -1.90 -46.28 -28.72
C LEU A 15 -2.52 -45.99 -30.10
N HIS A 16 -1.75 -45.41 -31.01
CA HIS A 16 -2.17 -45.13 -32.39
C HIS A 16 -2.50 -46.43 -33.15
N LYS A 17 -1.66 -47.46 -32.99
CA LYS A 17 -1.86 -48.77 -33.62
C LYS A 17 -3.10 -49.48 -33.09
N SER A 18 -3.32 -49.44 -31.77
CA SER A 18 -4.46 -50.13 -31.14
C SER A 18 -5.79 -49.43 -31.41
N ARG A 19 -5.85 -48.09 -31.36
CA ARG A 19 -7.09 -47.30 -31.40
C ARG A 19 -7.46 -46.75 -32.76
N LEU A 20 -6.50 -46.21 -33.52
CA LEU A 20 -6.81 -45.40 -34.71
C LEU A 20 -6.65 -46.21 -36.01
N MET A 21 -5.50 -46.88 -36.17
CA MET A 21 -5.21 -47.66 -37.39
C MET A 21 -6.17 -48.83 -37.60
N ASN A 22 -6.58 -49.52 -36.54
CA ASN A 22 -7.51 -50.66 -36.68
C ASN A 22 -8.89 -50.28 -37.20
N ILE A 23 -9.33 -49.03 -36.99
CA ILE A 23 -10.63 -48.55 -37.46
C ILE A 23 -10.52 -48.11 -38.92
N GLU A 24 -9.43 -47.41 -39.25
CA GLU A 24 -9.19 -46.81 -40.56
C GLU A 24 -8.70 -47.82 -41.61
N GLU A 25 -7.99 -48.87 -41.20
CA GLU A 25 -7.52 -49.93 -42.11
C GLU A 25 -8.64 -50.87 -42.59
N LYS A 26 -9.77 -50.94 -41.88
CA LYS A 26 -10.83 -51.92 -42.17
C LYS A 26 -11.45 -51.72 -43.57
N PRO A 27 -11.89 -50.51 -43.97
CA PRO A 27 -12.40 -50.28 -45.32
C PRO A 27 -11.35 -50.62 -46.39
N PHE A 28 -10.09 -50.22 -46.18
CA PHE A 28 -8.99 -50.53 -47.10
C PHE A 28 -8.79 -52.05 -47.28
N LYS A 29 -8.80 -52.82 -46.19
CA LYS A 29 -8.71 -54.29 -46.23
C LYS A 29 -9.91 -54.91 -46.94
N ARG A 30 -11.14 -54.39 -46.75
CA ARG A 30 -12.34 -54.88 -47.45
C ARG A 30 -12.28 -54.62 -48.95
N VAL A 31 -11.93 -53.40 -49.38
CA VAL A 31 -11.72 -53.07 -50.79
C VAL A 31 -10.67 -53.99 -51.42
N THR A 32 -9.51 -54.16 -50.76
CA THR A 32 -8.42 -55.01 -51.25
C THR A 32 -8.87 -56.46 -51.42
N LYS A 33 -9.58 -57.02 -50.43
CA LYS A 33 -10.11 -58.39 -50.49
C LYS A 33 -11.11 -58.56 -51.63
N ARG A 34 -12.00 -57.60 -51.84
CA ARG A 34 -13.01 -57.67 -52.92
C ARG A 34 -12.40 -57.53 -54.31
N LEU A 35 -11.40 -56.65 -54.48
CA LEU A 35 -10.64 -56.56 -55.73
C LEU A 35 -9.91 -57.87 -56.06
N ALA A 36 -9.35 -58.54 -55.04
CA ALA A 36 -8.74 -59.86 -55.21
C ALA A 36 -9.78 -60.92 -55.65
N SER A 37 -10.99 -60.90 -55.08
CA SER A 37 -12.08 -61.79 -55.51
C SER A 37 -12.52 -61.53 -56.96
N ILE A 38 -12.63 -60.27 -57.39
CA ILE A 38 -12.94 -59.90 -58.79
C ILE A 38 -11.87 -60.46 -59.73
N SER A 39 -10.59 -60.29 -59.37
CA SER A 39 -9.46 -60.84 -60.14
C SER A 39 -9.54 -62.37 -60.26
N ALA A 40 -9.93 -63.07 -59.18
CA ALA A 40 -10.11 -64.53 -59.22
C ALA A 40 -11.25 -64.96 -60.17
N ILE A 41 -12.39 -64.25 -60.15
CA ILE A 41 -13.53 -64.52 -61.05
C ILE A 41 -13.18 -64.22 -62.51
N ALA A 42 -12.47 -63.13 -62.78
CA ALA A 42 -12.02 -62.81 -64.14
C ALA A 42 -11.03 -63.87 -64.68
N ASN A 43 -10.15 -64.38 -63.83
CA ASN A 43 -9.17 -65.41 -64.17
C ASN A 43 -9.79 -66.82 -64.33
N SER A 44 -10.88 -67.14 -63.64
CA SER A 44 -11.59 -68.41 -63.86
C SER A 44 -12.37 -68.41 -65.18
N ARG A 45 -12.93 -67.26 -65.57
CA ARG A 45 -13.69 -67.09 -66.82
C ARG A 45 -12.81 -67.20 -68.07
N THR A 46 -11.58 -66.72 -68.00
CA THR A 46 -10.59 -66.84 -69.09
C THR A 46 -10.08 -68.28 -69.26
N LYS A 47 -9.96 -69.05 -68.17
CA LYS A 47 -9.58 -70.48 -68.23
C LYS A 47 -10.66 -71.38 -68.84
N GLN A 48 -11.93 -71.00 -68.75
CA GLN A 48 -13.06 -71.79 -69.28
C GLN A 48 -13.27 -71.65 -70.80
N GLN A 49 -12.58 -70.74 -71.49
CA GLN A 49 -12.78 -70.51 -72.95
C GLN A 49 -11.91 -71.39 -73.87
N ALA A 50 -11.19 -72.39 -73.37
CA ALA A 50 -10.31 -73.23 -74.18
C ALA A 50 -10.79 -74.69 -74.28
N THR A 51 -11.81 -74.96 -75.10
CA THR A 51 -11.98 -76.09 -76.06
C THR A 51 -13.47 -76.41 -76.34
N PRO A 52 -13.87 -76.67 -77.60
CA PRO A 52 -15.21 -77.20 -77.91
C PRO A 52 -15.28 -78.71 -77.55
N PRO A 53 -16.36 -79.20 -76.89
CA PRO A 53 -16.57 -80.63 -76.63
C PRO A 53 -17.11 -81.39 -77.86
N PRO A 54 -16.91 -82.72 -77.94
CA PRO A 54 -17.34 -83.55 -79.07
C PRO A 54 -18.88 -83.69 -79.13
N GLU A 55 -19.43 -83.77 -80.34
CA GLU A 55 -20.86 -83.99 -80.62
C GLU A 55 -21.38 -85.26 -79.92
N GLY A 56 -22.29 -85.08 -78.95
CA GLY A 56 -23.00 -86.15 -78.26
C GLY A 56 -24.39 -85.68 -77.87
N THR A 57 -25.40 -86.43 -78.30
CA THR A 57 -26.84 -86.21 -78.13
C THR A 57 -27.28 -86.06 -76.66
N GLY A 58 -27.66 -84.84 -76.25
CA GLY A 58 -28.21 -84.51 -74.93
C GLY A 58 -28.66 -83.04 -74.84
N GLY A 59 -29.61 -82.63 -75.69
CA GLY A 59 -29.79 -81.23 -76.10
C GLY A 59 -30.52 -80.25 -75.17
N ASP A 60 -31.11 -80.68 -74.04
CA ASP A 60 -31.93 -79.76 -73.21
C ASP A 60 -31.41 -79.59 -71.77
N ALA A 61 -30.79 -80.59 -71.15
CA ALA A 61 -30.33 -80.50 -69.74
C ALA A 61 -28.98 -79.77 -69.55
N GLU A 62 -28.08 -79.82 -70.54
CA GLU A 62 -26.78 -79.10 -70.48
C GLU A 62 -26.91 -77.61 -70.80
N THR A 63 -27.93 -77.23 -71.57
CA THR A 63 -28.25 -75.85 -71.94
C THR A 63 -28.91 -75.11 -70.77
N GLU A 64 -29.85 -75.76 -70.08
CA GLU A 64 -30.50 -75.22 -68.87
C GLU A 64 -29.49 -75.02 -67.72
N SER A 65 -28.62 -76.00 -67.45
CA SER A 65 -27.58 -75.89 -66.40
C SER A 65 -26.52 -74.82 -66.70
N ARG A 66 -26.20 -74.60 -67.98
CA ARG A 66 -25.26 -73.54 -68.41
C ARG A 66 -25.87 -72.14 -68.31
N ASP A 67 -27.17 -71.99 -68.52
CA ASP A 67 -27.85 -70.69 -68.37
C ASP A 67 -28.15 -70.37 -66.90
N GLU A 68 -28.40 -71.37 -66.05
CA GLU A 68 -28.43 -71.22 -64.58
C GLU A 68 -27.07 -70.80 -64.01
N ALA A 69 -25.96 -71.39 -64.50
CA ALA A 69 -24.61 -70.99 -64.11
C ALA A 69 -24.24 -69.55 -64.56
N LYS A 70 -24.74 -69.09 -65.71
CA LYS A 70 -24.54 -67.71 -66.15
C LYS A 70 -25.35 -66.71 -65.33
N THR A 71 -26.60 -67.02 -64.99
CA THR A 71 -27.47 -66.12 -64.22
C THR A 71 -27.01 -65.96 -62.77
N THR A 72 -26.51 -67.04 -62.16
CA THR A 72 -25.89 -67.01 -60.82
C THR A 72 -24.62 -66.16 -60.79
N THR A 73 -23.71 -66.36 -61.75
CA THR A 73 -22.48 -65.55 -61.84
C THR A 73 -22.75 -64.07 -62.11
N LEU A 74 -23.79 -63.72 -62.87
CA LEU A 74 -24.19 -62.32 -63.08
C LEU A 74 -24.69 -61.66 -61.78
N ARG A 75 -25.51 -62.37 -60.99
CA ARG A 75 -25.95 -61.89 -59.66
C ARG A 75 -24.78 -61.71 -58.69
N GLU A 76 -23.81 -62.64 -58.70
CA GLU A 76 -22.59 -62.50 -57.90
C GLU A 76 -21.78 -61.27 -58.29
N VAL A 77 -21.67 -60.98 -59.60
CA VAL A 77 -20.97 -59.79 -60.09
C VAL A 77 -21.71 -58.50 -59.71
N GLU A 78 -23.04 -58.48 -59.80
CA GLU A 78 -23.88 -57.35 -59.36
C GLU A 78 -23.72 -57.10 -57.86
N GLN A 79 -23.76 -58.15 -57.05
CA GLN A 79 -23.59 -58.02 -55.60
C GLN A 79 -22.19 -57.56 -55.21
N ILE A 80 -21.14 -58.04 -55.89
CA ILE A 80 -19.77 -57.56 -55.69
C ILE A 80 -19.65 -56.08 -56.05
N LYS A 81 -20.34 -55.61 -57.09
CA LYS A 81 -20.33 -54.20 -57.50
C LYS A 81 -21.01 -53.31 -56.44
N GLU A 82 -22.17 -53.70 -55.93
CA GLU A 82 -22.87 -52.98 -54.86
C GLU A 82 -22.00 -52.89 -53.61
N ASP A 83 -21.45 -54.02 -53.19
CA ASP A 83 -20.55 -54.12 -52.04
C ASP A 83 -19.28 -53.27 -52.19
N LEU A 84 -18.68 -53.25 -53.38
CA LEU A 84 -17.51 -52.44 -53.69
C LEU A 84 -17.85 -50.94 -53.62
N THR A 85 -19.04 -50.55 -54.08
CA THR A 85 -19.53 -49.17 -54.00
C THR A 85 -19.67 -48.73 -52.54
N LEU A 86 -20.24 -49.58 -51.69
CA LEU A 86 -20.37 -49.32 -50.25
C LEU A 86 -19.00 -49.24 -49.57
N ASP A 87 -18.05 -50.11 -49.94
CA ASP A 87 -16.71 -50.11 -49.37
C ASP A 87 -15.87 -48.89 -49.81
N PHE A 88 -16.03 -48.42 -51.05
CA PHE A 88 -15.42 -47.15 -51.49
C PHE A 88 -16.02 -45.94 -50.77
N ALA A 89 -17.34 -45.89 -50.61
CA ALA A 89 -17.98 -44.82 -49.84
C ALA A 89 -17.50 -44.82 -48.37
N ALA A 90 -17.35 -46.01 -47.76
CA ALA A 90 -16.78 -46.15 -46.42
C ALA A 90 -15.31 -45.70 -46.36
N PHE A 91 -14.51 -46.00 -47.39
CA PHE A 91 -13.11 -45.58 -47.49
C PHE A 91 -13.00 -44.05 -47.67
N GLU A 92 -13.80 -43.44 -48.53
CA GLU A 92 -13.87 -41.98 -48.68
C GLU A 92 -14.23 -41.29 -47.37
N SER A 93 -15.19 -41.84 -46.62
CA SER A 93 -15.54 -41.34 -45.29
C SER A 93 -14.34 -41.41 -44.32
N THR A 94 -13.55 -42.48 -44.33
CA THR A 94 -12.34 -42.57 -43.50
C THR A 94 -11.27 -41.55 -43.89
N VAL A 95 -11.08 -41.29 -45.18
CA VAL A 95 -10.13 -40.27 -45.66
C VAL A 95 -10.58 -38.87 -45.26
N ALA A 96 -11.86 -38.55 -45.43
CA ALA A 96 -12.41 -37.26 -44.99
C ALA A 96 -12.26 -37.06 -43.48
N ARG A 97 -12.53 -38.10 -42.68
CA ARG A 97 -12.31 -38.07 -41.23
C ARG A 97 -10.85 -37.77 -40.88
N LEU A 98 -9.89 -38.41 -41.55
CA LEU A 98 -8.46 -38.18 -41.34
C LEU A 98 -8.06 -36.73 -41.65
N GLN A 99 -8.60 -36.16 -42.74
CA GLN A 99 -8.38 -34.75 -43.09
C GLN A 99 -8.95 -33.81 -42.01
N PHE A 100 -10.17 -34.05 -41.55
CA PHE A 100 -10.76 -33.24 -40.48
C PHE A 100 -10.01 -33.37 -39.16
N LEU A 101 -9.52 -34.57 -38.83
CA LEU A 101 -8.69 -34.78 -37.65
C LEU A 101 -7.37 -34.02 -37.76
N LEU A 102 -6.72 -34.03 -38.92
CA LEU A 102 -5.50 -33.26 -39.16
C LEU A 102 -5.76 -31.77 -38.97
N ASP A 103 -6.78 -31.23 -39.64
CA ASP A 103 -7.12 -29.81 -39.57
C ASP A 103 -7.52 -29.37 -38.16
N ALA A 104 -8.25 -30.23 -37.43
CA ALA A 104 -8.61 -30.00 -36.04
C ALA A 104 -7.36 -29.96 -35.15
N ASN A 105 -6.45 -30.92 -35.30
CA ASN A 105 -5.19 -30.96 -34.55
C ASN A 105 -4.29 -29.76 -34.86
N VAL A 106 -4.19 -29.33 -36.12
CA VAL A 106 -3.41 -28.15 -36.50
C VAL A 106 -3.95 -26.90 -35.79
N ARG A 107 -5.27 -26.68 -35.87
CA ARG A 107 -5.93 -25.55 -35.22
C ARG A 107 -5.78 -25.59 -33.70
N GLU A 108 -5.87 -26.77 -33.09
CA GLU A 108 -5.71 -26.92 -31.65
C GLU A 108 -4.26 -26.64 -31.21
N ARG A 109 -3.27 -27.09 -31.99
CA ARG A 109 -1.86 -26.75 -31.74
C ARG A 109 -1.59 -25.26 -31.86
N GLU A 110 -2.23 -24.58 -32.81
CA GLU A 110 -2.14 -23.12 -32.94
C GLU A 110 -2.75 -22.41 -31.72
N ARG A 111 -3.92 -22.88 -31.25
CA ARG A 111 -4.54 -22.37 -30.02
C ARG A 111 -3.63 -22.55 -28.81
N TYR A 112 -3.07 -23.74 -28.60
CA TYR A 112 -2.15 -23.99 -27.49
C TYR A 112 -0.88 -23.14 -27.58
N LYS A 113 -0.35 -22.88 -28.78
CA LYS A 113 0.78 -21.96 -28.95
C LYS A 113 0.41 -20.53 -28.56
N ALA A 114 -0.77 -20.04 -28.98
CA ALA A 114 -1.25 -18.72 -28.61
C ALA A 114 -1.50 -18.59 -27.11
N ASP A 115 -2.10 -19.61 -26.49
CA ASP A 115 -2.33 -19.67 -25.05
C ASP A 115 -1.02 -19.74 -24.26
N GLN A 116 -0.04 -20.53 -24.74
CA GLN A 116 1.30 -20.57 -24.15
C GLN A 116 1.94 -19.18 -24.15
N GLN A 117 1.87 -18.45 -25.27
CA GLN A 117 2.40 -17.09 -25.36
C GLN A 117 1.69 -16.15 -24.39
N ARG A 118 0.35 -16.18 -24.35
CA ARG A 118 -0.46 -15.39 -23.42
C ARG A 118 -0.08 -15.65 -21.96
N ILE A 119 0.07 -16.91 -21.56
CA ILE A 119 0.47 -17.28 -20.20
C ILE A 119 1.88 -16.78 -19.88
N LEU A 120 2.81 -16.88 -20.82
CA LEU A 120 4.18 -16.39 -20.63
C LEU A 120 4.23 -14.86 -20.49
N GLU A 121 3.45 -14.14 -21.29
CA GLU A 121 3.30 -12.68 -21.20
C GLU A 121 2.68 -12.27 -19.86
N GLU A 122 1.62 -12.96 -19.42
CA GLU A 122 1.00 -12.72 -18.12
C GLU A 122 1.98 -12.99 -16.97
N CYS A 123 2.70 -14.11 -17.02
CA CYS A 123 3.73 -14.42 -16.02
C CYS A 123 4.81 -13.33 -15.96
N GLN A 124 5.24 -12.80 -17.10
CA GLN A 124 6.22 -11.72 -17.14
C GLN A 124 5.65 -10.42 -16.59
N SER A 125 4.43 -10.06 -16.98
CA SER A 125 3.71 -8.89 -16.45
C SER A 125 3.56 -8.95 -14.92
N VAL A 126 3.23 -10.12 -14.36
CA VAL A 126 3.14 -10.32 -12.92
C VAL A 126 4.50 -10.13 -12.23
N ARG A 127 5.59 -10.64 -12.83
CA ARG A 127 6.95 -10.41 -12.30
C ARG A 127 7.32 -8.94 -12.29
N ASP A 128 7.07 -8.23 -13.39
CA ASP A 128 7.38 -6.81 -13.53
C ASP A 128 6.53 -5.94 -12.59
N ASN A 129 5.27 -6.34 -12.34
CA ASN A 129 4.44 -5.68 -11.34
C ASN A 129 4.97 -5.94 -9.91
N ASN A 130 5.37 -7.18 -9.62
CA ASN A 130 5.91 -7.52 -8.30
C ASN A 130 7.21 -6.75 -7.99
N THR A 131 8.12 -6.59 -8.97
CA THR A 131 9.34 -5.79 -8.79
C THR A 131 9.00 -4.32 -8.52
N ARG A 132 8.09 -3.73 -9.31
CA ARG A 132 7.61 -2.36 -9.08
C ARG A 132 6.99 -2.19 -7.69
N LEU A 133 6.16 -3.13 -7.25
CA LEU A 133 5.54 -3.07 -5.92
C LEU A 133 6.58 -3.15 -4.79
N ARG A 134 7.64 -3.95 -4.96
CA ARG A 134 8.76 -4.00 -4.01
C ARG A 134 9.48 -2.66 -3.92
N GLU A 135 9.79 -2.04 -5.06
CA GLU A 135 10.41 -0.71 -5.10
C GLU A 135 9.55 0.37 -4.41
N GLN A 136 8.24 0.36 -4.66
CA GLN A 136 7.30 1.26 -4.01
C GLN A 136 7.24 1.05 -2.50
N LEU A 137 7.26 -0.21 -2.06
CA LEU A 137 7.24 -0.59 -0.66
C LEU A 137 8.54 -0.15 0.04
N ASP A 138 9.68 -0.30 -0.61
CA ASP A 138 10.97 0.17 -0.06
C ASP A 138 11.00 1.70 0.05
N GLY A 139 10.50 2.42 -0.97
CA GLY A 139 10.34 3.87 -0.91
C GLY A 139 9.39 4.34 0.20
N ALA A 140 8.29 3.62 0.41
CA ALA A 140 7.34 3.89 1.48
C ALA A 140 7.95 3.64 2.87
N LYS A 141 8.70 2.54 3.04
CA LYS A 141 9.44 2.25 4.27
C LYS A 141 10.49 3.30 4.58
N ALA A 142 11.24 3.76 3.58
CA ALA A 142 12.21 4.85 3.74
C ALA A 142 11.52 6.13 4.22
N THR A 143 10.40 6.52 3.60
CA THR A 143 9.62 7.69 4.02
C THR A 143 9.07 7.54 5.45
N LEU A 144 8.58 6.34 5.81
CA LEU A 144 8.10 6.06 7.17
C LEU A 144 9.24 6.17 8.19
N SER A 145 10.44 5.68 7.86
CA SER A 145 11.60 5.78 8.75
C SER A 145 11.97 7.25 9.00
N GLN A 146 11.97 8.10 7.97
CA GLN A 146 12.22 9.54 8.10
C GLN A 146 11.16 10.21 8.98
N ARG A 147 9.88 9.88 8.79
CA ARG A 147 8.78 10.39 9.63
C ARG A 147 8.97 10.01 11.10
N LYS A 148 9.35 8.75 11.38
CA LYS A 148 9.65 8.30 12.74
C LYS A 148 10.80 9.10 13.36
N GLU A 149 11.85 9.42 12.60
CA GLU A 149 12.94 10.27 13.10
C GLU A 149 12.47 11.71 13.37
N PHE A 150 11.63 12.29 12.49
CA PHE A 150 11.03 13.60 12.74
C PHE A 150 10.12 13.60 13.97
N ASP A 151 9.32 12.54 14.16
CA ASP A 151 8.46 12.40 15.33
C ASP A 151 9.28 12.26 16.61
N LYS A 152 10.39 11.50 16.59
CA LYS A 152 11.33 11.43 17.71
C LYS A 152 11.89 12.80 18.07
N LEU A 153 12.34 13.58 17.08
CA LEU A 153 12.86 14.93 17.29
C LEU A 153 11.77 15.88 17.81
N ALA A 154 10.57 15.82 17.25
CA ALA A 154 9.43 16.62 17.70
C ALA A 154 9.06 16.29 19.14
N ASN A 155 8.95 15.00 19.50
CA ASN A 155 8.69 14.56 20.86
C ASN A 155 9.81 14.98 21.83
N ALA A 156 11.08 14.91 21.43
CA ALA A 156 12.20 15.36 22.24
C ALA A 156 12.18 16.89 22.48
N LEU A 157 11.73 17.68 21.50
CA LEU A 157 11.54 19.12 21.65
C LEU A 157 10.35 19.43 22.57
N LEU A 158 9.22 18.73 22.39
CA LEU A 158 8.03 18.90 23.22
C LEU A 158 8.27 18.48 24.67
N ALA A 159 8.99 17.38 24.91
CA ALA A 159 9.30 16.88 26.25
C ALA A 159 10.14 17.85 27.10
N LYS A 160 10.93 18.72 26.46
CA LYS A 160 11.72 19.75 27.16
C LYS A 160 10.88 20.92 27.67
N GLY A 161 9.57 20.94 27.41
CA GLY A 161 8.66 22.00 27.88
C GLY A 161 9.06 23.38 27.37
N LEU A 162 9.71 23.45 26.20
CA LEU A 162 10.17 24.71 25.61
C LEU A 162 8.96 25.60 25.30
N ARG A 163 9.02 26.87 25.73
CA ARG A 163 7.99 27.85 25.36
C ARG A 163 7.88 27.99 23.84
N PRO A 164 6.69 28.22 23.28
CA PRO A 164 6.51 28.49 21.86
C PRO A 164 7.41 29.64 21.37
N ARG A 165 7.91 29.56 20.12
CA ARG A 165 8.82 30.58 19.57
C ARG A 165 8.23 31.99 19.61
N VAL A 166 6.95 32.13 19.30
CA VAL A 166 6.24 33.42 19.30
C VAL A 166 6.26 34.08 20.70
N GLU A 167 6.07 33.29 21.75
CA GLU A 167 6.15 33.80 23.12
C GLU A 167 7.58 34.17 23.51
N GLN A 168 8.58 33.37 23.11
CA GLN A 168 9.99 33.67 23.35
C GLN A 168 10.39 34.99 22.68
N GLU A 169 10.00 35.22 21.43
CA GLU A 169 10.26 36.47 20.71
C GLU A 169 9.60 37.68 21.39
N SER A 170 8.36 37.53 21.89
CA SER A 170 7.69 38.60 22.63
C SER A 170 8.39 38.94 23.94
N ASN A 171 8.93 37.94 24.64
CA ASN A 171 9.67 38.15 25.88
C ASN A 171 11.04 38.77 25.62
N LEU A 172 11.73 38.37 24.54
CA LEU A 172 12.99 38.99 24.13
C LEU A 172 12.80 40.47 23.83
N LYS A 173 11.77 40.83 23.05
CA LYS A 173 11.45 42.24 22.76
C LYS A 173 11.20 43.06 24.03
N LYS A 174 10.44 42.51 24.99
CA LYS A 174 10.20 43.16 26.28
C LYS A 174 11.50 43.37 27.08
N LEU A 175 12.35 42.35 27.14
CA LEU A 175 13.65 42.45 27.84
C LEU A 175 14.58 43.45 27.14
N GLU A 176 14.59 43.51 25.81
CA GLU A 176 15.36 44.50 25.05
C GLU A 176 14.86 45.94 25.29
N GLU A 177 13.55 46.13 25.46
CA GLU A 177 12.96 47.42 25.83
C GLU A 177 13.37 47.80 27.26
N GLU A 178 13.26 46.88 28.22
CA GLU A 178 13.66 47.10 29.61
C GLU A 178 15.16 47.41 29.74
N ILE A 179 16.02 46.70 29.01
CA ILE A 179 17.46 46.99 28.95
C ILE A 179 17.69 48.41 28.44
N ARG A 180 17.04 48.80 27.34
CA ARG A 180 17.15 50.16 26.80
C ARG A 180 16.69 51.22 27.80
N ASP A 181 15.64 50.94 28.57
CA ASP A 181 15.13 51.87 29.58
C ASP A 181 16.11 51.99 30.75
N LEU A 182 16.64 50.87 31.26
CA LEU A 182 17.68 50.85 32.31
C LEU A 182 18.98 51.52 31.87
N GLU A 183 19.38 51.37 30.61
CA GLU A 183 20.54 52.07 30.06
C GLU A 183 20.33 53.58 30.09
N ARG A 184 19.15 54.07 29.66
CA ARG A 184 18.81 55.49 29.76
C ARG A 184 18.76 55.98 31.20
N GLU A 185 18.17 55.21 32.11
CA GLU A 185 18.18 55.53 33.53
C GLU A 185 19.62 55.61 34.07
N SER A 186 20.49 54.66 33.72
CA SER A 186 21.89 54.67 34.11
C SER A 186 22.64 55.89 33.57
N GLU A 187 22.34 56.34 32.35
CA GLU A 187 22.89 57.55 31.77
C GLU A 187 22.44 58.80 32.54
N THR A 188 21.15 58.86 32.92
CA THR A 188 20.62 59.96 33.74
C THR A 188 21.23 59.97 35.15
N TYR A 189 21.38 58.81 35.79
CA TYR A 189 22.09 58.70 37.07
C TYR A 189 23.57 59.08 36.92
N GLY A 190 24.21 58.69 35.83
CA GLY A 190 25.57 59.10 35.50
C GLY A 190 25.71 60.62 35.34
N ALA A 191 24.73 61.27 34.69
CA ALA A 191 24.70 62.72 34.54
C ALA A 191 24.51 63.43 35.89
N THR A 192 23.52 63.03 36.68
CA THR A 192 23.26 63.62 38.00
C THR A 192 24.40 63.39 38.99
N TRP A 193 25.08 62.23 38.91
CA TRP A 193 26.29 61.97 39.70
C TRP A 193 27.44 62.89 39.32
N ARG A 194 27.68 63.11 38.01
CA ARG A 194 28.69 64.07 37.54
C ARG A 194 28.40 65.48 38.03
N GLU A 195 27.14 65.93 37.93
CA GLU A 195 26.73 67.24 38.42
C GLU A 195 26.93 67.37 39.94
N ARG A 196 26.54 66.36 40.73
CA ARG A 196 26.78 66.37 42.19
C ARG A 196 28.27 66.40 42.54
N ARG A 197 29.10 65.70 41.78
CA ARG A 197 30.56 65.72 41.98
C ARG A 197 31.13 67.11 41.67
N GLU A 198 30.62 67.78 40.63
CA GLU A 198 30.98 69.16 40.30
C GLU A 198 30.52 70.14 41.37
N GLN A 199 29.27 70.04 41.83
CA GLN A 199 28.73 70.83 42.95
C GLN A 199 29.56 70.64 44.22
N PHE A 200 29.92 69.39 44.57
CA PHE A 200 30.78 69.11 45.72
C PHE A 200 32.19 69.71 45.54
N SER A 201 32.76 69.65 44.33
CA SER A 201 34.05 70.27 44.04
C SER A 201 34.00 71.79 44.23
N LYS A 202 32.93 72.43 43.75
CA LYS A 202 32.67 73.85 43.95
C LYS A 202 32.53 74.22 45.43
N ILE A 203 31.78 73.44 46.22
CA ILE A 203 31.65 73.66 47.67
C ILE A 203 33.00 73.50 48.38
N MET A 204 33.82 72.53 47.96
CA MET A 204 35.17 72.35 48.51
C MET A 204 36.06 73.56 48.20
N ASP A 205 36.02 74.09 46.98
CA ASP A 205 36.76 75.28 46.56
C ASP A 205 36.30 76.52 47.36
N GLU A 206 34.98 76.74 47.48
CA GLU A 206 34.39 77.81 48.29
C GLU A 206 34.74 77.65 49.78
N GLY A 207 34.74 76.43 50.31
CA GLY A 207 35.14 76.13 51.69
C GLY A 207 36.63 76.37 51.94
N MET A 208 37.50 76.13 50.95
CA MET A 208 38.91 76.54 51.01
C MET A 208 39.06 78.06 50.97
N LEU A 209 38.28 78.75 50.12
CA LEU A 209 38.28 80.20 50.05
C LEU A 209 37.79 80.83 51.36
N LEU A 210 36.72 80.32 51.96
CA LEU A 210 36.21 80.79 53.25
C LEU A 210 37.24 80.57 54.36
N ARG A 211 37.93 79.42 54.38
CA ARG A 211 39.05 79.21 55.33
C ARG A 211 40.20 80.19 55.13
N ARG A 212 40.49 80.57 53.88
CA ARG A 212 41.47 81.62 53.58
C ARG A 212 40.98 82.98 54.06
N GLN A 213 39.73 83.35 53.76
CA GLN A 213 39.15 84.60 54.23
C GLN A 213 39.09 84.68 55.76
N ILE A 214 38.70 83.60 56.44
CA ILE A 214 38.73 83.54 57.92
C ILE A 214 40.16 83.70 58.45
N ARG A 215 41.16 83.16 57.75
CA ARG A 215 42.57 83.38 58.14
C ARG A 215 42.99 84.82 57.92
N ASP A 216 42.66 85.38 56.76
CA ASP A 216 42.99 86.75 56.39
C ASP A 216 42.26 87.74 57.33
N GLU A 217 40.98 87.49 57.67
CA GLU A 217 40.20 88.24 58.67
C GLU A 217 40.71 88.01 60.09
N LYS A 218 41.12 86.80 60.46
CA LYS A 218 41.76 86.53 61.77
C LYS A 218 43.09 87.28 61.89
N GLU A 219 43.91 87.29 60.85
CA GLU A 219 45.16 88.04 60.79
C GLU A 219 44.91 89.56 60.75
N GLU A 220 43.84 90.01 60.11
CA GLU A 220 43.40 91.41 60.13
C GLU A 220 42.90 91.82 61.52
N VAL A 221 42.13 90.97 62.19
CA VAL A 221 41.70 91.16 63.58
C VAL A 221 42.93 91.15 64.50
N GLU A 222 43.86 90.22 64.33
CA GLU A 222 45.11 90.17 65.11
C GLU A 222 46.01 91.40 64.84
N ARG A 223 46.01 91.97 63.62
CA ARG A 223 46.64 93.28 63.34
C ARG A 223 45.86 94.48 63.89
N ARG A 224 44.54 94.37 64.03
CA ARG A 224 43.66 95.44 64.53
C ARG A 224 43.53 95.43 66.05
N GLU A 225 43.71 94.28 66.67
CA GLU A 225 43.72 94.02 68.11
C GLU A 225 45.17 94.06 68.66
N GLY A 226 46.17 93.78 67.84
CA GLY A 226 47.60 93.96 68.14
C GLY A 226 48.05 95.44 68.31
N MET A 227 47.12 96.39 68.30
CA MET A 227 47.35 97.80 68.66
C MET A 227 46.56 98.23 69.91
N ASN A 228 45.98 97.29 70.67
CA ASN A 228 45.46 97.57 72.00
C ASN A 228 45.40 96.30 72.88
N GLU A 229 46.55 95.82 73.33
CA GLU A 229 46.66 95.21 74.66
C GLU A 229 48.13 95.23 75.13
N ASP A 230 48.42 96.13 76.08
CA ASP A 230 49.38 95.92 77.15
C ASP A 230 48.51 95.95 78.43
N GLU A 231 48.27 94.78 79.00
CA GLU A 231 48.65 94.40 80.36
C GLU A 231 47.77 95.03 81.47
N GLU A 232 46.94 94.21 82.14
CA GLU A 232 47.18 93.81 83.55
C GLU A 232 46.02 92.98 84.13
N ASP A 233 46.45 92.14 85.07
CA ASP A 233 45.91 91.03 85.85
C ASP A 233 44.72 91.36 86.80
N GLY A 234 44.07 90.32 87.35
CA GLY A 234 43.38 90.44 88.65
C GLY A 234 41.99 89.78 88.81
N GLU A 235 41.99 88.70 89.58
CA GLU A 235 40.89 87.83 90.03
C GLU A 235 39.63 88.50 90.67
N THR A 236 38.45 87.89 90.52
CA THR A 236 37.74 87.12 91.59
C THR A 236 36.24 86.90 91.32
N ALA A 237 35.87 85.62 91.33
CA ALA A 237 34.70 84.98 91.96
C ALA A 237 33.27 85.56 91.85
N SER A 238 32.39 84.71 91.29
CA SER A 238 31.22 84.10 91.97
C SER A 238 29.81 84.42 91.45
N ARG A 239 29.05 83.32 91.24
CA ARG A 239 27.58 83.17 91.07
C ARG A 239 26.99 83.56 89.70
N GLY A 240 26.16 82.77 89.04
CA GLY A 240 25.51 81.50 89.37
C GLY A 240 24.22 81.35 88.56
N GLY A 241 23.96 80.14 88.05
CA GLY A 241 22.63 79.69 87.55
C GLY A 241 22.29 80.13 86.11
N GLN A 242 21.64 79.35 85.25
CA GLN A 242 20.86 78.12 85.38
C GLN A 242 20.77 77.46 83.97
N THR A 243 21.01 76.14 83.91
CA THR A 243 20.45 75.19 82.91
C THR A 243 18.90 75.21 82.97
N PRO A 244 18.10 74.72 81.97
CA PRO A 244 18.26 73.43 81.28
C PRO A 244 17.74 73.45 79.80
N ARG A 245 17.69 72.41 78.95
CA ARG A 245 17.59 70.95 79.15
C ARG A 245 17.84 70.21 77.81
N HIS A 246 18.62 69.14 77.92
CA HIS A 246 18.59 67.85 77.21
C HIS A 246 17.35 67.50 76.34
N VAL A 247 17.60 67.01 75.11
CA VAL A 247 17.03 65.74 74.60
C VAL A 247 18.05 64.98 73.75
N SER A 248 18.54 63.87 74.32
CA SER A 248 19.09 62.74 73.60
C SER A 248 18.02 62.04 72.77
N SER A 249 18.42 61.36 71.67
CA SER A 249 18.02 59.98 71.31
C SER A 249 17.85 59.79 69.80
N GLY A 250 18.37 58.66 69.30
CA GLY A 250 17.69 57.97 68.20
C GLY A 250 18.51 57.65 66.96
N ASN A 251 19.64 56.94 67.12
CA ASN A 251 20.16 56.10 66.04
C ASN A 251 19.22 54.90 65.88
N ALA A 252 18.41 54.85 64.81
CA ALA A 252 17.58 53.70 64.49
C ALA A 252 17.43 53.57 62.96
N THR A 253 18.26 52.70 62.38
CA THR A 253 17.96 52.01 61.12
C THR A 253 16.66 51.22 61.27
N PRO A 254 15.81 51.16 60.24
CA PRO A 254 15.06 49.93 60.03
C PRO A 254 15.22 49.43 58.59
N HIS A 255 15.69 48.21 58.48
CA HIS A 255 15.32 47.31 57.40
C HIS A 255 14.37 46.23 57.98
N PRO A 256 13.81 45.34 57.15
CA PRO A 256 12.38 45.16 56.88
C PRO A 256 11.72 44.09 57.78
N ASP A 257 10.38 44.04 57.85
CA ASP A 257 9.64 42.81 57.51
C ASP A 257 8.10 42.98 57.55
N SER A 258 7.46 42.20 56.67
CA SER A 258 6.20 41.48 56.80
C SER A 258 4.87 42.19 57.07
N GLY A 259 3.95 41.98 56.14
CA GLY A 259 2.51 42.20 56.30
C GLY A 259 1.71 41.56 55.18
N ALA A 260 1.55 40.24 55.26
CA ALA A 260 0.69 39.43 54.40
C ALA A 260 -0.77 39.93 54.40
N ILE A 261 -1.43 39.85 53.24
CA ILE A 261 -2.89 39.83 53.15
C ILE A 261 -3.31 38.71 52.21
N SER A 262 -3.86 37.65 52.82
CA SER A 262 -4.65 36.60 52.17
C SER A 262 -6.10 37.05 52.08
N ARG A 263 -6.77 36.90 50.92
CA ARG A 263 -8.22 36.65 50.76
C ARG A 263 -8.57 36.66 49.27
N ALA A 264 -9.49 35.89 48.69
CA ALA A 264 -10.09 34.58 48.90
C ALA A 264 -10.89 34.30 47.61
N THR A 265 -10.96 33.05 47.19
CA THR A 265 -12.03 32.53 46.33
C THR A 265 -13.36 32.50 47.08
N PRO A 266 -14.50 32.62 46.38
CA PRO A 266 -15.42 31.47 46.39
C PRO A 266 -16.08 31.23 45.02
N GLY A 267 -16.35 29.96 44.72
CA GLY A 267 -17.31 29.55 43.69
C GLY A 267 -18.71 29.42 44.28
N GLN A 268 -19.74 29.47 43.41
CA GLN A 268 -20.74 28.40 43.19
C GLN A 268 -22.05 28.92 42.53
N ASP A 269 -22.46 28.24 41.46
CA ASP A 269 -23.80 27.96 40.87
C ASP A 269 -24.83 29.05 40.48
N GLY A 270 -25.28 28.99 39.21
CA GLY A 270 -26.71 28.79 38.87
C GLY A 270 -27.47 29.85 38.03
N GLN A 271 -27.81 29.49 36.76
CA GLN A 271 -28.96 29.92 35.92
C GLN A 271 -29.03 31.41 35.45
N SER A 272 -29.45 31.82 34.24
CA SER A 272 -29.95 31.21 32.99
C SER A 272 -30.15 32.35 31.94
N GLU A 273 -29.97 32.03 30.63
CA GLU A 273 -30.54 32.71 29.42
C GLU A 273 -30.05 34.16 29.09
N ASP A 274 -29.74 34.61 27.85
CA ASP A 274 -29.97 34.18 26.46
C ASP A 274 -29.05 34.98 25.50
N GLN A 275 -28.89 34.49 24.26
CA GLN A 275 -28.42 35.14 23.01
C GLN A 275 -26.91 35.25 22.69
N SER A 276 -26.41 34.30 21.88
CA SER A 276 -26.12 34.46 20.43
C SER A 276 -25.03 33.51 19.92
N GLU A 277 -25.36 32.78 18.85
CA GLU A 277 -24.49 32.22 17.77
C GLU A 277 -23.32 31.27 18.15
N GLY A 278 -23.10 30.08 17.58
CA GLY A 278 -23.65 29.38 16.44
C GLY A 278 -22.69 28.24 16.04
N LEU A 279 -23.21 27.01 16.01
CA LEU A 279 -22.89 25.87 15.13
C LEU A 279 -21.58 25.03 15.30
N LYS A 280 -21.84 23.71 15.39
CA LYS A 280 -20.97 22.54 15.50
C LYS A 280 -20.24 22.19 14.18
N PRO A 281 -19.13 21.43 14.19
CA PRO A 281 -18.55 20.88 12.97
C PRO A 281 -19.22 19.54 12.58
N ARG A 282 -19.56 19.42 11.29
CA ARG A 282 -20.08 18.20 10.66
C ARG A 282 -19.06 17.64 9.67
N ASN A 283 -18.79 16.34 9.83
CA ASN A 283 -18.16 15.43 8.89
C ASN A 283 -18.84 15.48 7.51
N ASN A 284 -18.12 15.68 6.40
CA ASN A 284 -18.07 14.71 5.30
C ASN A 284 -17.11 15.09 4.17
N ARG A 285 -16.70 14.03 3.47
CA ARG A 285 -15.85 13.93 2.28
C ARG A 285 -16.49 14.50 1.01
N LEU A 286 -15.61 14.71 0.01
CA LEU A 286 -15.83 14.85 -1.45
C LEU A 286 -16.47 16.20 -1.88
N GLY A 287 -16.05 16.90 -2.92
CA GLY A 287 -15.09 16.69 -4.00
C GLY A 287 -15.35 17.81 -5.02
N SER A 288 -14.32 18.39 -5.65
CA SER A 288 -14.51 19.32 -6.77
C SER A 288 -13.26 19.33 -7.63
N PHE A 289 -13.32 18.60 -8.75
CA PHE A 289 -12.65 18.98 -10.00
C PHE A 289 -13.46 18.34 -11.14
N SER A 290 -14.43 19.08 -11.67
CA SER A 290 -15.08 18.74 -12.95
C SER A 290 -14.52 19.61 -14.06
N ARG A 291 -13.84 18.93 -14.99
CA ARG A 291 -13.46 19.40 -16.32
C ARG A 291 -14.64 19.33 -17.28
N SER A 292 -14.54 20.19 -18.29
CA SER A 292 -15.39 20.33 -19.47
C SER A 292 -15.75 19.01 -20.17
N GLY A 293 -16.93 19.01 -20.79
CA GLY A 293 -17.61 17.84 -21.32
C GLY A 293 -17.06 17.22 -22.60
N SER A 294 -17.67 16.08 -22.92
CA SER A 294 -17.75 15.48 -24.26
C SER A 294 -18.86 14.43 -24.20
N ALA A 295 -19.71 14.42 -25.23
CA ALA A 295 -20.89 13.60 -25.39
C ALA A 295 -20.59 12.38 -26.28
N VAL A 296 -21.01 11.16 -25.90
CA VAL A 296 -21.39 10.05 -26.81
C VAL A 296 -22.26 9.01 -26.06
N PRO A 297 -23.31 8.41 -26.65
CA PRO A 297 -24.21 7.46 -25.98
C PRO A 297 -23.91 5.98 -26.29
N SER A 298 -24.27 5.04 -25.40
CA SER A 298 -25.02 3.80 -25.71
C SER A 298 -25.01 2.73 -24.60
N GLN A 299 -26.21 2.17 -24.41
CA GLN A 299 -26.56 0.74 -24.23
C GLN A 299 -26.32 -0.01 -22.90
N SER A 300 -27.45 -0.29 -22.24
CA SER A 300 -27.96 -1.59 -21.74
C SER A 300 -27.03 -2.63 -21.09
N GLY A 301 -27.39 -3.04 -19.87
CA GLY A 301 -27.02 -4.36 -19.31
C GLY A 301 -27.07 -4.49 -17.79
N THR A 302 -28.24 -4.90 -17.26
CA THR A 302 -28.53 -5.81 -16.10
C THR A 302 -27.83 -5.68 -14.72
N PRO A 303 -28.52 -6.08 -13.62
CA PRO A 303 -28.29 -5.60 -12.25
C PRO A 303 -27.24 -6.41 -11.46
N ARG A 304 -26.61 -5.72 -10.51
CA ARG A 304 -25.64 -6.24 -9.53
C ARG A 304 -26.38 -6.64 -8.23
N PRO A 305 -26.07 -7.79 -7.59
CA PRO A 305 -26.66 -8.14 -6.30
C PRO A 305 -25.94 -7.42 -5.15
N GLN A 306 -26.72 -7.00 -4.15
CA GLN A 306 -26.25 -6.60 -2.82
C GLN A 306 -25.69 -7.82 -2.06
N PRO A 307 -24.75 -7.60 -1.14
CA PRO A 307 -24.65 -8.39 0.08
C PRO A 307 -25.11 -7.56 1.28
N ASP A 308 -26.09 -8.08 2.00
CA ASP A 308 -26.40 -7.69 3.37
C ASP A 308 -25.68 -8.64 4.34
N ASP A 309 -25.27 -8.03 5.45
CA ASP A 309 -25.09 -8.55 6.81
C ASP A 309 -23.97 -9.55 7.18
N ASP A 310 -23.12 -9.03 8.06
CA ASP A 310 -22.70 -9.60 9.35
C ASP A 310 -22.22 -11.06 9.39
N ASP A 311 -20.90 -11.21 9.51
CA ASP A 311 -20.32 -12.14 10.47
C ASP A 311 -19.01 -11.54 11.02
N GLU A 312 -19.01 -11.35 12.34
CA GLU A 312 -17.88 -10.99 13.18
C GLU A 312 -16.79 -12.08 13.05
N ILE A 313 -15.57 -11.71 12.64
CA ILE A 313 -14.43 -12.63 12.71
C ILE A 313 -13.54 -12.19 13.88
N GLU A 314 -13.65 -13.03 14.89
CA GLU A 314 -12.98 -13.13 16.18
C GLU A 314 -11.44 -13.13 16.09
N GLU A 315 -10.82 -12.71 17.19
CA GLU A 315 -9.37 -12.55 17.40
C GLU A 315 -8.54 -13.75 16.95
N GLY A 316 -7.39 -13.44 16.35
CA GLY A 316 -6.39 -14.43 15.95
C GLY A 316 -5.78 -15.15 17.15
N GLU A 317 -5.90 -16.47 17.13
CA GLU A 317 -5.16 -17.39 17.99
C GLU A 317 -3.79 -17.69 17.34
N ASP A 318 -2.71 -17.43 18.09
CA ASP A 318 -1.33 -17.71 17.73
C ASP A 318 -1.12 -19.20 17.44
N VAL A 319 -0.63 -19.55 16.25
CA VAL A 319 -0.22 -20.93 15.93
C VAL A 319 1.29 -21.05 16.12
N GLU A 320 1.70 -21.68 17.22
CA GLU A 320 3.09 -22.14 17.43
C GLU A 320 3.45 -23.20 16.38
N MET A 321 4.54 -22.95 15.64
CA MET A 321 5.12 -23.86 14.65
C MET A 321 6.06 -24.85 15.33
N ASP A 322 5.63 -26.10 15.52
CA ASP A 322 6.52 -27.21 15.87
C ASP A 322 7.02 -27.98 14.62
N GLU A 323 8.31 -28.30 14.64
CA GLU A 323 9.07 -29.01 13.60
C GLU A 323 8.67 -30.50 13.44
N PRO A 324 8.92 -31.12 12.27
CA PRO A 324 8.35 -32.41 11.91
C PRO A 324 9.15 -33.59 12.48
N GLN A 325 8.45 -34.57 13.07
CA GLN A 325 8.98 -35.91 13.28
C GLN A 325 8.35 -36.89 12.28
N ASP A 326 9.22 -37.55 11.51
CA ASP A 326 8.95 -38.78 10.78
C ASP A 326 8.36 -39.85 11.71
N THR A 327 7.29 -40.53 11.27
CA THR A 327 7.20 -42.01 11.25
C THR A 327 5.87 -42.56 10.70
N GLN A 328 6.02 -43.39 9.66
CA GLN A 328 5.34 -44.65 9.34
C GLN A 328 3.82 -44.74 9.03
N LEU A 329 3.61 -45.17 7.79
CA LEU A 329 2.57 -46.03 7.23
C LEU A 329 1.60 -46.70 8.22
N THR A 330 0.29 -46.46 8.00
CA THR A 330 -0.72 -47.53 7.99
C THR A 330 -1.75 -47.28 6.89
N SER A 331 -2.40 -48.37 6.51
CA SER A 331 -3.08 -48.64 5.24
C SER A 331 -4.59 -48.48 5.33
N GLY A 332 -5.22 -48.11 4.21
CA GLY A 332 -6.67 -48.19 3.96
C GLY A 332 -7.37 -46.86 4.24
N GLY A 333 -8.16 -46.27 3.36
CA GLY A 333 -8.84 -46.76 2.18
C GLY A 333 -10.24 -46.16 2.24
N ASP A 334 -10.45 -45.00 1.59
CA ASP A 334 -11.78 -44.55 1.19
C ASP A 334 -11.65 -43.45 0.13
N THR A 335 -12.21 -43.69 -1.05
CA THR A 335 -12.36 -42.69 -2.11
C THR A 335 -13.84 -42.43 -2.29
N PRO A 336 -14.34 -41.19 -2.25
CA PRO A 336 -15.75 -40.91 -2.41
C PRO A 336 -16.20 -41.32 -3.82
N GLN A 337 -17.18 -42.23 -3.89
CA GLN A 337 -17.85 -42.56 -5.14
C GLN A 337 -18.72 -41.38 -5.59
N ILE A 338 -18.45 -40.87 -6.78
CA ILE A 338 -19.32 -39.92 -7.47
C ILE A 338 -20.33 -40.75 -8.29
N THR A 339 -21.60 -40.68 -7.90
CA THR A 339 -22.72 -41.24 -8.68
C THR A 339 -23.17 -40.15 -9.64
N VAL A 340 -22.96 -40.36 -10.94
CA VAL A 340 -23.50 -39.47 -11.98
C VAL A 340 -24.83 -40.05 -12.43
N ASP A 341 -25.93 -39.37 -12.14
CA ASP A 341 -27.25 -39.71 -12.67
C ASP A 341 -27.27 -39.51 -14.20
N ALA A 342 -27.77 -40.52 -14.91
CA ALA A 342 -27.94 -40.48 -16.35
C ALA A 342 -29.07 -39.51 -16.74
N PRO A 343 -28.92 -38.67 -17.77
CA PRO A 343 -30.00 -37.79 -18.21
C PRO A 343 -31.16 -38.59 -18.80
N GLU A 344 -32.37 -38.18 -18.40
CA GLU A 344 -33.64 -38.69 -18.89
C GLU A 344 -33.76 -38.58 -20.42
N ARG A 345 -34.50 -39.56 -20.94
CA ARG A 345 -34.81 -39.80 -22.36
C ARG A 345 -35.38 -38.53 -23.00
N MET A 346 -34.74 -38.04 -24.06
CA MET A 346 -35.40 -37.12 -24.99
C MET A 346 -36.36 -37.94 -25.86
N GLU A 347 -37.66 -37.74 -25.62
CA GLU A 347 -38.72 -38.13 -26.54
C GLU A 347 -38.54 -37.37 -27.86
N VAL A 348 -38.60 -38.11 -28.96
CA VAL A 348 -38.57 -37.59 -30.32
C VAL A 348 -40.03 -37.48 -30.75
N ASP A 349 -40.55 -36.26 -30.85
CA ASP A 349 -41.85 -36.01 -31.48
C ASP A 349 -41.74 -36.31 -32.98
N ASN A 350 -42.61 -37.21 -33.46
CA ASN A 350 -42.84 -37.52 -34.87
C ASN A 350 -43.84 -36.54 -35.50
#